data_AF-A0A7X8HRV4-F1
#
_entry.id   AF-A0A7X8HRV4-F1
#
_cell.length_a   1.000
_cell.length_b   1.000
_cell.length_c   1.000
_cell.angle_alpha   90.00
_cell.angle_beta   90.00
_cell.angle_gamma   90.00
#
_symmetry.space_group_name_H-M   'P 1'
#
loop_
_entity.id
_entity.type
_entity.pdbx_description
1 polymer ?
#
loop_
_entity_poly.entity_id
_entity_poly.type
_entity_poly.pdbx_seq_one_letter_code
_entity_poly.pdbx_strand_id
1 'polypeptide(L)'
;MAKEAINNQSVGNRNQFFDFEKKQCKDSKATVILKEREIYTTESQTLEEDDPTAHATIHAIRKTRLKERKFLLNDYEIELSKKPCDMCLLAIYQSGIKNIYYTEKETKKHILLTPKILKKAYTIWEF
;
A
#
# COMPACT_ATOMS: atom_id res chain seq x y z
N MET A 1 37.77 10.39 -19.18
CA MET A 1 38.59 9.28 -18.63
C MET A 1 38.67 9.50 -17.13
N ALA A 2 38.35 8.59 -16.22
CA ALA A 2 37.62 7.33 -16.23
C ALA A 2 36.89 7.29 -14.86
N LYS A 3 35.62 6.85 -14.83
CA LYS A 3 34.88 6.61 -13.59
C LYS A 3 35.44 5.33 -12.99
N GLU A 4 36.05 5.40 -11.81
CA GLU A 4 36.47 4.20 -11.09
C GLU A 4 35.24 3.43 -10.63
N ALA A 5 35.16 2.18 -11.11
CA ALA A 5 34.13 1.23 -10.77
C ALA A 5 34.34 0.74 -9.33
N ILE A 6 33.39 1.02 -8.46
CA ILE A 6 33.34 0.42 -7.12
C ILE A 6 33.00 -1.06 -7.31
N ASN A 7 33.99 -1.89 -7.00
CA ASN A 7 34.00 -3.33 -7.14
C ASN A 7 32.97 -3.98 -6.18
N ASN A 8 31.86 -4.45 -6.72
CA ASN A 8 30.82 -5.17 -5.98
C ASN A 8 31.25 -6.63 -5.77
N GLN A 9 32.10 -6.88 -4.79
CA GLN A 9 32.34 -8.23 -4.26
C GLN A 9 32.01 -8.27 -2.77
N SER A 10 30.73 -8.58 -2.49
CA SER A 10 30.23 -9.28 -1.30
C SER A 10 28.74 -8.97 -1.09
N VAL A 11 27.86 -9.33 -2.03
CA VAL A 11 26.46 -9.45 -1.65
C VAL A 11 25.90 -10.79 -2.06
N GLY A 12 25.90 -11.69 -1.09
CA GLY A 12 25.15 -12.93 -1.14
C GLY A 12 23.71 -12.66 -1.56
N ASN A 13 23.25 -13.46 -2.52
CA ASN A 13 21.88 -13.65 -2.99
C ASN A 13 20.86 -12.53 -2.67
N ARG A 14 21.08 -11.34 -3.23
CA ARG A 14 20.18 -10.17 -3.15
C ARG A 14 18.83 -10.39 -3.85
N ASN A 15 18.67 -11.48 -4.58
CA ASN A 15 17.52 -11.72 -5.46
C ASN A 15 16.28 -12.26 -4.75
N GLN A 16 16.44 -13.06 -3.68
CA GLN A 16 15.27 -13.72 -3.05
C GLN A 16 14.39 -12.77 -2.23
N PHE A 17 14.96 -11.76 -1.57
CA PHE A 17 14.19 -10.77 -0.81
C PHE A 17 13.44 -9.81 -1.74
N PHE A 18 14.09 -9.42 -2.84
CA PHE A 18 13.53 -8.55 -3.87
C PHE A 18 12.36 -9.19 -4.64
N ASP A 19 12.37 -10.51 -4.82
CA ASP A 19 11.31 -11.24 -5.53
C ASP A 19 10.02 -11.39 -4.72
N PHE A 20 10.10 -11.37 -3.38
CA PHE A 20 8.93 -11.49 -2.51
C PHE A 20 8.11 -10.19 -2.47
N GLU A 21 8.76 -9.04 -2.31
CA GLU A 21 8.10 -7.73 -2.28
C GLU A 21 7.47 -7.36 -3.65
N LYS A 22 8.16 -7.69 -4.75
CA LYS A 22 7.63 -7.47 -6.11
C LYS A 22 6.35 -8.27 -6.38
N LYS A 23 6.18 -9.48 -5.81
CA LYS A 23 5.03 -10.35 -6.10
C LYS A 23 3.73 -9.91 -5.43
N GLN A 24 3.80 -9.35 -4.22
CA GLN A 24 2.58 -8.90 -3.54
C GLN A 24 2.05 -7.60 -4.12
N CYS A 25 2.92 -6.66 -4.47
CA CYS A 25 2.52 -5.28 -4.70
C CYS A 25 2.34 -4.88 -6.17
N LYS A 26 3.03 -5.52 -7.13
CA LYS A 26 3.05 -5.12 -8.54
C LYS A 26 1.67 -5.08 -9.20
N ASP A 27 0.82 -6.07 -8.94
CA ASP A 27 -0.52 -6.16 -9.57
C ASP A 27 -1.64 -5.87 -8.55
N SER A 28 -1.37 -4.98 -7.60
CA SER A 28 -2.39 -4.54 -6.65
C SER A 28 -3.28 -3.46 -7.26
N LYS A 29 -4.57 -3.49 -6.94
CA LYS A 29 -5.57 -2.48 -7.31
C LYS A 29 -6.19 -1.93 -6.04
N ALA A 30 -6.44 -0.63 -6.00
CA ALA A 30 -7.09 0.05 -4.90
C ALA A 30 -8.17 0.99 -5.41
N THR A 31 -9.31 0.99 -4.73
CA THR A 31 -10.47 1.83 -5.03
C THR A 31 -10.95 2.51 -3.76
N VAL A 32 -11.05 3.85 -3.79
CA VAL A 32 -11.59 4.64 -2.67
C VAL A 32 -13.04 5.00 -2.96
N ILE A 33 -13.91 4.76 -1.98
CA ILE A 33 -15.37 4.85 -2.09
C ILE A 33 -15.91 5.84 -1.05
N LEU A 34 -16.94 6.60 -1.42
CA LEU A 34 -17.73 7.44 -0.51
C LEU A 34 -19.21 7.22 -0.78
N LYS A 35 -19.95 6.65 0.18
CA LYS A 35 -21.40 6.39 0.05
C LYS A 35 -21.75 5.72 -1.28
N GLU A 36 -21.14 4.56 -1.55
CA GLU A 36 -21.31 3.76 -2.78
C GLU A 36 -20.76 4.40 -4.07
N ARG A 37 -20.29 5.65 -4.02
CA ARG A 37 -19.64 6.32 -5.15
C ARG A 37 -18.15 5.98 -5.20
N GLU A 38 -17.71 5.40 -6.30
CA GLU A 38 -16.28 5.27 -6.62
C GLU A 38 -15.66 6.66 -6.85
N ILE A 39 -14.66 7.01 -6.05
CA ILE A 39 -13.98 8.31 -6.12
C ILE A 39 -12.77 8.24 -7.02
N TYR A 40 -11.97 7.21 -6.82
CA TYR A 40 -10.71 6.99 -7.53
C TYR A 40 -10.31 5.52 -7.46
N THR A 41 -9.85 5.00 -8.58
CA THR A 41 -9.33 3.65 -8.73
C THR A 41 -7.98 3.70 -9.43
N THR A 42 -7.03 2.90 -8.96
CA THR A 42 -5.69 2.80 -9.55
C THR A 42 -5.08 1.43 -9.28
N GLU A 43 -4.06 1.13 -10.07
CA GLU A 43 -3.17 0.00 -9.88
C GLU A 43 -1.83 0.49 -9.31
N SER A 44 -0.96 -0.44 -8.95
CA SER A 44 0.40 -0.14 -8.49
C SER A 44 1.23 0.43 -9.62
N GLN A 45 2.13 1.36 -9.30
CA GLN A 45 3.01 2.00 -10.29
C GLN A 45 4.50 1.90 -9.88
N THR A 46 4.85 0.91 -9.05
CA THR A 46 6.18 0.79 -8.45
C THR A 46 7.31 0.63 -9.46
N LEU A 47 7.07 -0.07 -10.57
CA LEU A 47 8.09 -0.25 -11.61
C LEU A 47 8.09 0.92 -12.60
N GLU A 48 6.92 1.46 -12.88
CA GLU A 48 6.70 2.56 -13.81
C GLU A 48 7.29 3.87 -13.28
N GLU A 49 7.24 4.09 -11.97
CA GLU A 49 7.76 5.28 -11.29
C GLU A 49 9.14 5.07 -10.64
N ASP A 50 9.69 3.86 -10.69
CA ASP A 50 10.92 3.47 -9.97
C ASP A 50 10.88 3.86 -8.48
N ASP A 51 9.70 3.73 -7.86
CA ASP A 51 9.42 4.10 -6.47
C ASP A 51 8.85 2.88 -5.71
N PRO A 52 9.56 2.33 -4.71
CA PRO A 52 9.09 1.18 -3.94
C PRO A 52 7.84 1.49 -3.09
N THR A 53 7.48 2.76 -2.90
CA THR A 53 6.31 3.19 -2.14
C THR A 53 5.06 3.42 -3.01
N ALA A 54 5.19 3.39 -4.34
CA ALA A 54 4.14 3.66 -5.32
C ALA A 54 3.10 2.52 -5.44
N HIS A 55 2.64 1.99 -4.31
CA HIS A 55 1.57 0.99 -4.24
C HIS A 55 0.21 1.61 -4.57
N ALA A 56 -0.69 0.82 -5.14
CA ALA A 56 -2.04 1.24 -5.51
C ALA A 56 -2.77 1.99 -4.38
N THR A 57 -2.68 1.48 -3.14
CA THR A 57 -3.29 2.11 -1.95
C THR A 57 -2.78 3.53 -1.72
N ILE A 58 -1.47 3.76 -1.83
CA ILE A 58 -0.84 5.06 -1.62
C ILE A 58 -1.31 6.04 -2.70
N HIS A 59 -1.30 5.61 -3.97
CA HIS A 59 -1.80 6.42 -5.08
C HIS A 59 -3.28 6.77 -4.90
N ALA A 60 -4.11 5.79 -4.56
CA ALA A 60 -5.55 5.99 -4.39
C ALA A 60 -5.86 7.03 -3.31
N ILE A 61 -5.21 6.94 -2.14
CA ILE A 61 -5.36 7.92 -1.05
C ILE A 61 -4.90 9.31 -1.50
N ARG A 62 -3.70 9.42 -2.09
CA ARG A 62 -3.13 10.72 -2.52
C ARG A 62 -4.03 11.40 -3.54
N LYS A 63 -4.45 10.68 -4.57
CA LYS A 63 -5.28 11.21 -5.66
C LYS A 63 -6.69 11.57 -5.18
N THR A 64 -7.28 10.77 -4.28
CA THR A 64 -8.58 11.08 -3.67
C THR A 64 -8.50 12.37 -2.84
N ARG A 65 -7.47 12.52 -1.99
CA ARG A 65 -7.30 13.74 -1.19
C ARG A 65 -7.14 14.99 -2.04
N LEU A 66 -6.37 14.91 -3.13
CA LEU A 66 -6.19 16.02 -4.08
C LEU A 66 -7.50 16.37 -4.80
N LYS A 67 -8.24 15.36 -5.27
CA LYS A 67 -9.52 15.53 -5.98
C LYS A 67 -10.59 16.14 -5.08
N GLU A 68 -10.73 15.62 -3.86
CA GLU A 68 -11.79 16.02 -2.92
C GLU A 68 -11.38 17.21 -2.03
N ARG A 69 -10.11 17.66 -2.13
CA ARG A 69 -9.51 18.75 -1.33
C ARG A 69 -9.69 18.54 0.18
N LYS A 70 -9.51 17.30 0.64
CA LYS A 70 -9.64 16.90 2.05
C LYS A 70 -8.33 16.40 2.65
N PHE A 71 -8.08 16.76 3.91
CA PHE A 71 -6.94 16.23 4.66
C PHE A 71 -7.21 14.82 5.19
N LEU A 72 -8.35 14.61 5.86
CA LEU A 72 -8.81 13.30 6.31
C LEU A 72 -9.97 12.79 5.44
N LEU A 73 -10.05 11.47 5.32
CA LEU A 73 -11.03 10.73 4.55
C LEU A 73 -11.89 9.85 5.49
N ASN A 74 -12.32 10.40 6.64
CA ASN A 74 -12.99 9.65 7.71
C ASN A 74 -14.29 8.94 7.28
N ASP A 75 -15.00 9.50 6.31
CA ASP A 75 -16.28 8.96 5.80
C ASP A 75 -16.09 8.08 4.54
N TYR A 76 -14.84 7.81 4.16
CA TYR A 76 -14.49 7.03 2.99
C TYR A 76 -14.13 5.61 3.39
N GLU A 77 -14.24 4.72 2.42
CA GLU A 77 -13.88 3.31 2.52
C GLU A 77 -12.87 2.98 1.42
N ILE A 78 -12.11 1.91 1.60
CA ILE A 78 -11.15 1.47 0.59
C ILE A 78 -11.30 -0.02 0.30
N GLU A 79 -11.39 -0.35 -0.98
CA GLU A 79 -11.39 -1.71 -1.50
C GLU A 79 -10.05 -2.02 -2.16
N LEU A 80 -9.48 -3.17 -1.85
CA LEU A 80 -8.16 -3.60 -2.32
C LEU A 80 -8.25 -4.99 -2.97
N SER A 81 -7.53 -5.22 -4.06
CA SER A 81 -7.49 -6.55 -4.68
C SER A 81 -6.75 -7.60 -3.84
N LYS A 82 -5.91 -7.16 -2.90
CA LYS A 82 -5.09 -8.00 -2.02
C LYS A 82 -5.06 -7.39 -0.62
N LYS A 83 -4.70 -8.21 0.38
CA LYS A 83 -4.47 -7.75 1.75
C LYS A 83 -3.42 -6.62 1.75
N PRO A 84 -3.64 -5.50 2.47
CA PRO A 84 -2.66 -4.42 2.54
C PRO A 84 -1.39 -4.89 3.26
N CYS A 85 -0.22 -4.49 2.76
CA CYS A 85 1.04 -4.57 3.50
C CYS A 85 1.06 -3.54 4.64
N ASP A 86 2.02 -3.67 5.56
CA ASP A 86 2.12 -2.80 6.74
C ASP A 86 2.20 -1.32 6.34
N MET A 87 3.05 -0.95 5.38
CA MET A 87 3.12 0.43 4.87
C MET A 87 1.75 0.97 4.43
N CYS A 88 1.02 0.21 3.62
CA CYS A 88 -0.31 0.60 3.14
C CYS A 88 -1.32 0.69 4.29
N LEU A 89 -1.26 -0.24 5.25
CA LEU A 89 -2.13 -0.23 6.42
C LEU A 89 -1.92 1.04 7.27
N LEU A 90 -0.66 1.46 7.47
CA LEU A 90 -0.36 2.71 8.16
C LEU A 90 -0.86 3.93 7.37
N ALA A 91 -0.67 3.96 6.06
CA ALA A 91 -1.14 5.06 5.23
C ALA A 91 -2.66 5.20 5.26
N ILE A 92 -3.39 4.08 5.22
CA ILE A 92 -4.86 4.07 5.40
C ILE A 92 -5.20 4.67 6.77
N TYR A 93 -4.57 4.23 7.85
CA TYR A 93 -4.77 4.79 9.19
C TYR A 93 -4.55 6.30 9.24
N GLN A 94 -3.42 6.77 8.70
CA GLN A 94 -3.07 8.20 8.67
C GLN A 94 -4.02 9.03 7.81
N SER A 95 -4.67 8.41 6.83
CA SER A 95 -5.69 9.07 6.00
C SER A 95 -7.05 9.21 6.71
N GLY A 96 -7.26 8.53 7.83
CA GLY A 96 -8.52 8.51 8.59
C GLY A 96 -9.56 7.49 8.09
N ILE A 97 -9.29 6.78 6.99
CA ILE A 97 -10.15 5.69 6.51
C ILE A 97 -10.15 4.54 7.53
N LYS A 98 -11.34 4.09 7.92
CA LYS A 98 -11.52 2.99 8.88
C LYS A 98 -11.98 1.69 8.25
N ASN A 99 -12.79 1.74 7.20
CA ASN A 99 -13.32 0.55 6.54
C ASN A 99 -12.40 0.13 5.40
N ILE A 100 -11.79 -1.05 5.53
CA ILE A 100 -10.93 -1.66 4.52
C ILE A 100 -11.56 -2.97 4.09
N TYR A 101 -11.78 -3.13 2.79
CA TYR A 101 -12.19 -4.39 2.20
C TYR A 101 -11.08 -4.91 1.30
N TYR A 102 -10.84 -6.22 1.31
CA TYR A 102 -9.87 -6.81 0.41
C TYR A 102 -10.22 -8.24 0.02
N THR A 103 -9.67 -8.69 -1.10
CA THR A 103 -9.82 -10.08 -1.56
C THR A 103 -8.62 -10.92 -1.14
N GLU A 104 -8.86 -12.10 -0.56
CA GLU A 104 -7.84 -13.10 -0.25
C GLU A 104 -8.41 -14.48 -0.58
N LYS A 105 -7.75 -15.24 -1.47
CA LYS A 105 -8.21 -16.56 -1.95
C LYS A 105 -9.68 -16.53 -2.39
N GLU A 106 -10.02 -15.58 -3.26
CA GLU A 106 -11.38 -15.36 -3.80
C GLU A 106 -12.46 -14.97 -2.75
N THR A 107 -12.06 -14.79 -1.49
CA THR A 107 -12.97 -14.38 -0.42
C THR A 107 -12.81 -12.89 -0.14
N LYS A 108 -13.92 -12.14 -0.14
CA LYS A 108 -13.94 -10.74 0.33
C LYS A 108 -13.87 -10.72 1.85
N LYS A 109 -12.91 -9.98 2.39
CA LYS A 109 -12.69 -9.77 3.82
C LYS A 109 -12.83 -8.30 4.16
N HIS A 110 -13.17 -8.02 5.41
CA HIS A 110 -13.32 -6.67 5.95
C HIS A 110 -12.45 -6.50 7.19
N ILE A 111 -11.79 -5.35 7.28
CA ILE A 111 -11.09 -4.87 8.46
C ILE A 111 -11.70 -3.52 8.83
N LEU A 112 -12.26 -3.44 10.03
CA LEU A 112 -12.52 -2.17 10.68
C LEU A 112 -11.26 -1.74 11.42
N LEU A 113 -10.55 -0.74 10.90
CA LEU A 113 -9.28 -0.31 11.45
C LEU A 113 -9.48 0.36 12.81
N THR A 114 -8.82 -0.19 13.83
CA THR A 114 -8.83 0.34 15.19
C THR A 114 -7.40 0.43 15.72
N PRO A 115 -7.11 1.29 16.72
CA PRO A 115 -5.80 1.32 17.36
C PRO A 115 -5.34 -0.05 17.88
N LYS A 116 -6.28 -0.91 18.31
CA LYS A 116 -5.99 -2.28 18.75
C LYS A 116 -5.49 -3.17 17.60
N ILE A 117 -6.14 -3.09 16.43
CA ILE A 117 -5.72 -3.82 15.23
C ILE A 117 -4.37 -3.31 14.74
N LEU A 118 -4.18 -1.99 14.75
CA LEU A 118 -2.91 -1.37 14.39
C LEU A 118 -1.80 -1.89 15.31
N LYS A 119 -1.96 -1.77 16.64
CA LYS A 119 -0.96 -2.29 17.60
C LYS A 119 -0.61 -3.75 17.34
N LYS A 120 -1.59 -4.62 17.10
CA LYS A 120 -1.35 -6.04 16.79
C LYS A 120 -0.54 -6.25 15.50
N ALA A 121 -0.72 -5.40 14.49
CA ALA A 121 0.05 -5.49 13.24
C ALA A 121 1.51 -5.06 13.43
N TYR A 122 1.76 -4.02 14.23
CA TYR A 122 3.12 -3.46 14.41
C TYR A 122 3.91 -4.01 15.59
N THR A 123 3.30 -4.80 16.49
CA THR A 123 4.03 -5.49 17.58
C THR A 123 5.09 -6.50 17.11
N ILE A 124 5.19 -6.75 15.80
CA ILE A 124 6.21 -7.63 15.21
C ILE A 124 7.54 -6.89 15.01
N TRP A 125 7.55 -5.56 15.13
CA TRP A 125 8.71 -4.70 14.98
C TRP A 125 8.94 -3.89 16.27
N GLU A 126 9.32 -4.56 17.35
CA GLU A 126 9.93 -3.86 18.48
C GLU A 126 11.30 -3.35 18.02
N PHE A 127 11.40 -2.03 17.82
CA PHE A 127 12.67 -1.32 17.74
C PHE A 127 13.21 -1.08 19.15
#